data_AF-A0A833G5V3-F1
#
_entry.id   AF-A0A833G5V3-F1
#
_cell.length_a   1.000
_cell.length_b   1.000
_cell.length_c   1.000
_cell.angle_alpha   90.00
_cell.angle_beta   90.00
_cell.angle_gamma   90.00
#
_symmetry.space_group_name_H-M   'P 1'
#
loop_
_entity.id
_entity.type
_entity.pdbx_description
1 polymer ?
#
loop_
_entity_poly.entity_id
_entity_poly.type
_entity_poly.pdbx_seq_one_letter_code
_entity_poly.pdbx_strand_id
1 'polypeptide(L)'
;MLEWASLRSRHEGGNGGDLPAEPRIVEPKPVRKPGIALALGGGAARGWAHIGVLRALDEAGIQIDMIAGTSIGALVGGCYLAGKLDELE
;
A
#
# COMPACT_ATOMS: atom_id res chain seq x y z
N MET A 1 -21.74 63.86 16.23
CA MET A 1 -21.42 62.71 17.11
C MET A 1 -21.24 61.52 16.19
N LEU A 2 -20.09 61.45 15.50
CA LEU A 2 -18.88 60.66 15.84
C LEU A 2 -19.20 59.16 15.90
N GLU A 3 -18.52 58.23 15.24
CA GLU A 3 -17.43 58.17 14.25
C GLU A 3 -17.34 56.64 13.99
N TRP A 4 -17.70 56.14 12.81
CA TRP A 4 -17.38 54.74 12.43
C TRP A 4 -16.77 54.63 11.03
N ALA A 5 -16.47 55.78 10.41
CA ALA A 5 -16.00 55.90 9.04
C ALA A 5 -14.49 55.66 8.84
N SER A 6 -13.74 55.21 9.85
CA SER A 6 -12.27 55.33 9.82
C SER A 6 -11.46 54.02 9.96
N LEU A 7 -12.06 52.85 10.22
CA LEU A 7 -11.26 51.63 10.51
C LEU A 7 -11.52 50.44 9.60
N ARG A 8 -11.02 50.56 8.36
CA ARG A 8 -10.47 49.48 7.49
C ARG A 8 -11.00 49.43 6.06
N SER A 9 -11.29 50.59 5.48
CA SER A 9 -10.87 50.79 4.08
C SER A 9 -9.36 50.98 4.05
N ARG A 10 -8.60 49.88 4.05
CA ARG A 10 -7.19 49.81 3.63
C ARG A 10 -6.82 48.36 3.28
N HIS A 11 -7.27 47.88 2.11
CA HIS A 11 -6.43 47.14 1.17
C HIS A 11 -7.18 46.91 -0.16
N GLU A 12 -7.36 47.99 -0.94
CA GLU A 12 -7.35 47.83 -2.40
C GLU A 12 -5.89 47.64 -2.81
N GLY A 13 -5.57 46.53 -3.47
CA GLY A 13 -4.22 46.28 -3.97
C GLY A 13 -4.05 44.84 -4.44
N GLY A 14 -4.41 44.58 -5.70
CA GLY A 14 -4.11 43.30 -6.34
C GLY A 14 -5.04 42.92 -7.48
N ASN A 15 -5.13 43.76 -8.51
CA ASN A 15 -5.51 43.30 -9.85
C ASN A 15 -4.37 42.41 -10.37
N GLY A 16 -4.38 41.12 -10.00
CA GLY A 16 -3.59 40.07 -10.63
C GLY A 16 -4.57 39.17 -11.35
N GLY A 17 -4.64 39.30 -12.67
CA GLY A 17 -5.65 38.66 -13.49
C GLY A 17 -5.78 37.17 -13.23
N ASP A 18 -7.03 36.69 -13.26
CA ASP A 18 -7.34 35.29 -13.51
C ASP A 18 -6.72 34.89 -14.85
N LEU A 19 -5.45 34.50 -14.82
CA LEU A 19 -4.87 33.72 -15.90
C LEU A 19 -5.70 32.42 -15.93
N PRO A 20 -6.26 32.01 -17.08
CA PRO A 20 -6.94 30.73 -17.16
C PRO A 20 -5.97 29.66 -16.69
N ALA A 21 -6.33 28.95 -15.62
CA ALA A 21 -5.51 27.88 -15.07
C ALA A 21 -5.18 26.92 -16.21
N GLU A 22 -3.90 26.83 -16.56
CA GLU A 22 -3.47 25.94 -17.63
C GLU A 22 -4.00 24.54 -17.36
N PRO A 23 -4.52 23.83 -18.37
CA PRO A 23 -5.05 22.50 -18.18
C PRO A 23 -3.94 21.60 -17.66
N ARG A 24 -3.99 21.25 -16.37
CA ARG A 24 -3.09 20.26 -15.78
C ARG A 24 -3.35 18.93 -16.48
N ILE A 25 -2.39 18.48 -17.27
CA ILE A 25 -2.37 17.13 -17.80
C ILE A 25 -2.22 16.21 -16.59
N VAL A 26 -3.30 15.53 -16.21
CA VAL A 26 -3.25 14.52 -15.16
C VAL A 26 -2.62 13.29 -15.77
N GLU A 27 -1.35 13.02 -15.45
CA GLU A 27 -0.69 11.80 -15.91
C GLU A 27 -1.52 10.58 -15.46
N PRO A 28 -1.82 9.64 -16.37
CA PRO A 28 -2.58 8.46 -16.02
C PRO A 28 -1.81 7.63 -14.99
N LYS A 29 -2.45 7.35 -13.86
CA LYS A 29 -1.87 6.49 -12.82
C LYS A 29 -1.55 5.13 -13.44
N PRO A 30 -0.30 4.63 -13.33
CA PRO A 30 0.08 3.37 -13.96
C PRO A 30 -0.79 2.24 -13.43
N VAL A 31 -1.39 1.48 -14.35
CA VAL A 31 -2.18 0.30 -14.03
C VAL A 31 -1.23 -0.77 -13.52
N ARG A 32 -1.31 -1.10 -12.23
CA ARG A 32 -0.52 -2.19 -11.65
C ARG A 32 -1.06 -3.53 -12.14
N LYS A 33 -0.18 -4.45 -12.52
CA LYS A 33 -0.56 -5.84 -12.74
C LYS A 33 -1.12 -6.40 -11.42
N PRO A 34 -2.25 -7.10 -11.44
CA PRO A 34 -2.79 -7.70 -10.22
C PRO A 34 -1.82 -8.76 -9.70
N GLY A 35 -1.40 -8.61 -8.45
CA GLY A 35 -0.55 -9.56 -7.76
C GLY A 35 -1.33 -10.70 -7.10
N ILE A 36 -0.61 -11.74 -6.68
CA ILE A 36 -1.20 -12.90 -5.97
C ILE A 36 -1.04 -12.69 -4.46
N ALA A 37 -2.15 -12.81 -3.73
CA ALA A 37 -2.16 -12.83 -2.28
C ALA A 37 -2.52 -14.23 -1.76
N LEU A 38 -1.73 -14.76 -0.83
CA LEU A 38 -1.91 -16.09 -0.25
C LEU A 38 -2.38 -16.00 1.20
N ALA A 39 -3.41 -16.77 1.56
CA ALA A 39 -3.93 -16.87 2.92
C ALA A 39 -3.53 -18.22 3.55
N LEU A 40 -2.78 -18.18 4.65
CA LEU A 40 -2.28 -19.36 5.37
C LEU A 40 -3.00 -19.53 6.71
N GLY A 41 -3.81 -20.59 6.82
CA GLY A 41 -4.51 -20.94 8.06
C GLY A 41 -3.58 -21.47 9.16
N GLY A 42 -4.08 -21.51 10.40
CA GLY A 42 -3.43 -22.26 11.48
C GLY A 42 -3.58 -23.77 11.31
N GLY A 43 -2.78 -24.57 12.03
CA GLY A 43 -2.85 -26.03 11.92
C GLY A 43 -2.02 -26.82 12.95
N ALA A 44 -1.56 -26.16 14.02
CA ALA A 44 -0.64 -26.74 15.00
C ALA A 44 0.53 -27.48 14.31
N ALA A 45 0.84 -28.71 14.73
CA ALA A 45 1.90 -29.52 14.15
C ALA A 45 1.71 -29.84 12.65
N ARG A 46 0.47 -29.88 12.13
CA ARG A 46 0.23 -30.11 10.69
C ARG A 46 0.48 -28.87 9.84
N GLY A 47 0.58 -27.70 10.46
CA GLY A 47 0.84 -26.44 9.76
C GLY A 47 2.22 -26.35 9.12
N TRP A 48 3.16 -27.22 9.48
CA TRP A 48 4.45 -27.34 8.80
C TRP A 48 4.31 -27.71 7.31
N ALA A 49 3.18 -28.30 6.91
CA ALA A 49 2.87 -28.55 5.50
C ALA A 49 2.85 -27.27 4.64
N HIS A 50 2.66 -26.08 5.25
CA HIS A 50 2.76 -24.81 4.54
C HIS A 50 4.13 -24.58 3.90
N ILE A 51 5.22 -25.13 4.47
CA ILE A 51 6.56 -25.06 3.89
C ILE A 51 6.57 -25.75 2.51
N GLY A 52 6.05 -26.97 2.44
CA GLY A 52 5.96 -27.73 1.19
C GLY A 52 5.08 -27.05 0.14
N VAL A 53 3.96 -26.44 0.57
CA VAL A 53 3.09 -25.67 -0.34
C VAL A 53 3.84 -24.47 -0.93
N LEU A 54 4.56 -23.70 -0.11
CA LEU A 54 5.32 -22.54 -0.58
C LEU A 54 6.43 -22.93 -1.55
N ARG A 55 7.18 -24.01 -1.26
CA ARG A 55 8.19 -24.53 -2.19
C ARG A 55 7.56 -24.97 -3.52
N ALA A 56 6.43 -25.66 -3.49
CA ALA A 56 5.74 -26.06 -4.71
C ALA A 56 5.24 -24.86 -5.54
N LEU A 57 4.82 -23.76 -4.89
CA LEU A 57 4.44 -22.52 -5.57
C LEU A 57 5.66 -21.85 -6.23
N ASP A 58 6.81 -21.82 -5.56
CA ASP A 58 8.07 -21.32 -6.11
C ASP A 58 8.54 -22.16 -7.31
N GLU A 59 8.53 -23.49 -7.18
CA GLU A 59 8.87 -24.42 -8.27
C GLU A 59 7.95 -24.25 -9.49
N ALA A 60 6.69 -23.89 -9.26
CA ALA A 60 5.72 -23.58 -10.31
C ALA A 60 5.90 -22.16 -10.90
N GLY A 61 6.81 -21.34 -10.38
CA GLY A 61 7.02 -19.96 -10.81
C GLY A 61 5.89 -19.00 -10.42
N ILE A 62 5.11 -19.35 -9.39
CA ILE A 62 3.98 -18.55 -8.90
C ILE A 62 4.52 -17.51 -7.91
N GLN A 63 4.64 -16.26 -8.36
CA GLN A 63 5.10 -15.17 -7.50
C GLN A 63 3.99 -14.70 -6.56
N ILE A 64 4.24 -14.77 -5.26
CA ILE A 64 3.31 -14.31 -4.21
C ILE A 64 3.73 -12.92 -3.76
N ASP A 65 2.86 -11.93 -3.92
CA ASP A 65 3.11 -10.53 -3.55
C ASP A 65 2.75 -10.22 -2.10
N MET A 66 1.84 -11.00 -1.52
CA MET A 66 1.35 -10.77 -0.16
C MET A 66 0.96 -12.09 0.51
N ILE A 67 1.26 -12.21 1.81
CA ILE A 67 0.78 -13.31 2.63
C ILE A 67 0.03 -12.76 3.83
N ALA A 68 -1.16 -13.30 4.07
CA ALA A 68 -1.88 -13.17 5.33
C ALA A 68 -1.86 -14.53 6.03
N GLY A 69 -1.55 -14.58 7.32
CA GLY A 69 -1.44 -15.84 8.05
C GLY A 69 -1.94 -15.78 9.48
N THR A 70 -2.34 -16.95 10.01
CA THR A 70 -2.73 -17.12 11.42
C THR A 70 -1.87 -18.18 12.10
N SER A 71 -1.35 -17.88 13.30
CA SER A 71 -0.54 -18.83 14.09
C SER A 71 0.65 -19.37 13.28
N ILE A 72 0.78 -20.69 13.12
CA ILE A 72 1.84 -21.34 12.32
C ILE A 72 1.85 -20.86 10.86
N GLY A 73 0.69 -20.54 10.27
CA GLY A 73 0.63 -19.96 8.92
C GLY A 73 1.24 -18.56 8.85
N ALA A 74 1.10 -17.76 9.92
CA ALA A 74 1.75 -16.45 10.04
C ALA A 74 3.26 -16.59 10.20
N LEU A 75 3.70 -17.55 11.03
CA LEU A 75 5.13 -17.83 11.26
C LEU A 75 5.80 -18.26 9.96
N VAL A 76 5.30 -19.32 9.33
CA VAL A 76 5.87 -19.89 8.10
C VAL A 76 5.82 -18.88 6.96
N GLY A 77 4.67 -18.22 6.74
CA GLY A 77 4.52 -17.19 5.72
C GLY A 77 5.43 -15.97 5.94
N GLY A 78 5.65 -15.57 7.20
CA GLY A 78 6.58 -14.51 7.54
C GLY A 78 8.03 -14.89 7.26
N CYS A 79 8.46 -16.09 7.66
CA CYS A 79 9.80 -16.60 7.35
C CYS A 79 10.03 -16.71 5.85
N TYR A 80 9.02 -17.17 5.09
CA TYR A 80 9.08 -17.22 3.63
C TYR A 80 9.34 -15.86 2.99
N LEU A 81 8.52 -14.85 3.33
CA LEU A 81 8.71 -13.48 2.82
C LEU A 81 10.05 -12.86 3.25
N ALA A 82 10.60 -13.30 4.39
CA ALA A 82 11.91 -12.88 4.87
C ALA A 82 13.08 -13.64 4.23
N GLY A 83 12.83 -14.64 3.35
CA GLY A 83 13.87 -15.49 2.76
C GLY A 83 14.53 -16.44 3.76
N LYS A 84 13.80 -16.81 4.83
CA LYS A 84 14.27 -17.61 5.96
C LYS A 84 13.51 -18.93 6.09
N LEU A 85 12.92 -19.43 5.01
CA LEU A 85 12.12 -20.66 5.04
C LEU A 85 12.96 -21.87 5.47
N ASP A 86 14.21 -21.94 5.01
CA ASP A 86 15.14 -23.04 5.30
C ASP A 86 15.58 -23.09 6.78
N GLU A 87 15.45 -21.99 7.54
CA GLU A 87 15.78 -21.95 8.97
C GLU A 87 14.73 -22.66 9.85
N LEU A 88 13.59 -23.06 9.26
CA LEU A 88 12.51 -23.76 9.95
C LEU A 88 12.61 -25.30 9.86
N GLU A 89 13.58 -25.83 9.12
CA GLU A 89 13.91 -27.26 8.97
C GLU A 89 15.19 -27.61 9.73
#